data_AF-A0AA88VN02-F1
#
_entry.id   AF-A0AA88VN02-F1
#
_cell.length_a   1.000
_cell.length_b   1.000
_cell.length_c   1.000
_cell.angle_alpha   90.00
_cell.angle_beta   90.00
_cell.angle_gamma   90.00
#
_symmetry.space_group_name_H-M   'P 1'
#
loop_
_entity.id
_entity.type
_entity.pdbx_description
1 polymer ?
#
loop_
_entity_poly.entity_id
_entity_poly.type
_entity_poly.pdbx_seq_one_letter_code
_entity_poly.pdbx_strand_id
1 'polypeptide(L)'
;MAPSGNQGSPMPFATFRRSILGIGNDQVYSMEVNNDSNSQESELELFQKQVFNRFHELSAATADEFLSLRWIRKLLDAFLSCLEEFRVILCNNKAQLSKPPLERLVSDFFERSIKALDICNATRDGIEKIRLWQKPLEIVVCAFGSQQRVMGEGQFRRVRKSLMDLALLMLDEKETGSVFSHRNRSFGRQNKSKEHHQHHPGHSRSLSWSVSQSWSAAKQLQLMANNLVPPRANEIAATNGLAIPMFTMSFVLMFVLWALVAAIPCQDRGLQIHFSIPRQFSWCTPFYLLHVRILDESKKRERRNSNGLLKEIYQIEKSVRHITDLVDAAHFPLMEEQKEEVKQGVQELSVVCEVCKDGLDPLERQVREVFRKIMGCRTEGLEFLGSAN
;
A
#
# COMPACT_ATOMS: atom_id res chain seq x y z
N MET A 1 -37.90 -60.58 19.22
CA MET A 1 -38.64 -61.17 20.35
C MET A 1 -38.51 -60.25 21.55
N ALA A 2 -39.64 -59.86 22.15
CA ALA A 2 -39.72 -59.46 23.57
C ALA A 2 -40.24 -60.68 24.38
N PRO A 3 -40.09 -60.73 25.72
CA PRO A 3 -41.01 -60.05 26.67
C PRO A 3 -40.26 -59.20 27.73
N SER A 4 -40.71 -58.03 28.22
CA SER A 4 -41.74 -57.73 29.29
C SER A 4 -41.53 -58.47 30.62
N GLY A 5 -41.54 -57.89 31.84
CA GLY A 5 -41.75 -56.52 32.39
C GLY A 5 -41.51 -56.58 33.93
N ASN A 6 -41.94 -55.69 34.86
CA ASN A 6 -42.61 -54.37 34.88
C ASN A 6 -42.54 -53.80 36.36
N GLN A 7 -43.15 -52.63 36.66
CA GLN A 7 -43.31 -51.95 37.99
C GLN A 7 -42.09 -51.16 38.52
N GLY A 8 -42.20 -50.00 39.19
CA GLY A 8 -43.36 -49.12 39.49
C GLY A 8 -42.92 -47.86 40.28
N SER A 9 -43.57 -46.71 40.05
CA SER A 9 -43.24 -45.35 40.61
C SER A 9 -43.85 -45.13 42.03
N PRO A 10 -43.75 -43.96 42.76
CA PRO A 10 -43.77 -42.56 42.29
C PRO A 10 -42.90 -41.49 43.03
N MET A 11 -43.01 -40.24 42.55
CA MET A 11 -42.44 -38.97 43.06
C MET A 11 -43.07 -38.49 44.39
N PRO A 12 -42.50 -37.43 45.01
CA PRO A 12 -43.33 -36.22 45.17
C PRO A 12 -42.63 -34.88 44.80
N PHE A 13 -43.45 -33.90 44.40
CA PHE A 13 -43.08 -32.50 44.16
C PHE A 13 -43.23 -31.64 45.43
N ALA A 14 -42.33 -30.66 45.62
CA ALA A 14 -42.47 -29.50 46.53
C ALA A 14 -41.32 -28.50 46.27
N THR A 15 -41.39 -27.16 46.39
CA THR A 15 -42.50 -26.16 46.42
C THR A 15 -41.88 -24.79 46.06
N PHE A 16 -42.66 -23.85 45.51
CA PHE A 16 -42.22 -22.49 45.12
C PHE A 16 -42.24 -21.46 46.30
N ARG A 17 -41.54 -20.32 46.13
CA ARG A 17 -41.56 -19.06 46.95
C ARG A 17 -40.89 -19.14 48.33
N ARG A 18 -40.02 -18.20 48.76
CA ARG A 18 -40.00 -16.72 48.62
C ARG A 18 -38.60 -16.18 49.00
N SER A 19 -38.05 -15.23 48.26
CA SER A 19 -36.93 -14.39 48.73
C SER A 19 -37.45 -13.13 49.43
N ILE A 20 -36.80 -12.71 50.50
CA ILE A 20 -37.19 -11.54 51.31
C ILE A 20 -36.53 -10.28 50.74
N LEU A 21 -37.30 -9.19 50.68
CA LEU A 21 -36.82 -7.85 50.31
C LEU A 21 -35.87 -7.28 51.37
N GLY A 22 -34.66 -6.92 50.96
CA GLY A 22 -33.83 -5.94 51.67
C GLY A 22 -33.91 -4.60 50.95
N ILE A 23 -34.70 -3.67 51.49
CA ILE A 23 -34.69 -2.25 51.07
C ILE A 23 -33.66 -1.53 51.95
N GLY A 24 -32.75 -0.78 51.32
CA GLY A 24 -31.74 0.02 52.01
C GLY A 24 -30.96 0.86 50.99
N ASN A 25 -31.31 2.15 50.91
CA ASN A 25 -30.78 3.11 49.95
C ASN A 25 -29.26 3.12 49.85
N ASP A 26 -28.74 3.10 48.62
CA ASP A 26 -27.96 4.25 48.14
C ASP A 26 -28.07 4.32 46.61
N GLN A 27 -28.80 5.32 46.10
CA GLN A 27 -29.11 5.45 44.67
C GLN A 27 -28.80 6.86 44.19
N VAL A 28 -27.50 7.17 44.13
CA VAL A 28 -26.95 8.37 43.49
C VAL A 28 -25.70 7.93 42.71
N TYR A 29 -25.49 8.46 41.49
CA TYR A 29 -24.41 8.11 40.56
C TYR A 29 -24.40 6.68 39.96
N SER A 30 -25.42 6.34 39.16
CA SER A 30 -25.26 5.37 38.07
C SER A 30 -26.30 5.58 36.96
N MET A 31 -26.10 6.62 36.14
CA MET A 31 -26.94 6.84 34.95
C MET A 31 -26.18 7.44 33.74
N GLU A 32 -25.09 8.19 33.97
CA GLU A 32 -24.22 8.70 32.90
C GLU A 32 -23.29 7.60 32.33
N VAL A 33 -22.69 6.77 33.21
CA VAL A 33 -21.70 5.73 32.82
C VAL A 33 -22.24 4.70 31.80
N ASN A 34 -23.54 4.38 31.84
CA ASN A 34 -24.17 3.46 30.88
C ASN A 34 -24.49 4.12 29.53
N ASN A 35 -24.60 5.44 29.46
CA ASN A 35 -24.89 6.14 28.21
C ASN A 35 -23.61 6.34 27.40
N ASP A 36 -22.52 6.73 28.09
CA ASP A 36 -21.20 6.91 27.47
C ASP A 36 -20.64 5.60 26.92
N SER A 37 -20.73 4.50 27.68
CA SER A 37 -20.26 3.17 27.26
C SER A 37 -21.01 2.63 26.04
N ASN A 38 -22.34 2.73 26.01
CA ASN A 38 -23.14 2.39 24.82
C ASN A 38 -22.80 3.26 23.61
N SER A 39 -22.50 4.56 23.82
CA SER A 39 -22.12 5.47 22.73
C SER A 39 -20.73 5.12 22.16
N GLN A 40 -19.78 4.74 23.02
CA GLN A 40 -18.44 4.29 22.64
C GLN A 40 -18.50 2.95 21.88
N GLU A 41 -19.27 1.97 22.36
CA GLU A 41 -19.45 0.69 21.67
C GLU A 41 -20.04 0.90 20.26
N SER A 42 -21.06 1.78 20.14
CA SER A 42 -21.61 2.16 18.84
C SER A 42 -20.61 2.86 17.91
N GLU A 43 -19.71 3.69 18.41
CA GLU A 43 -18.64 4.31 17.61
C GLU A 43 -17.68 3.25 17.03
N LEU A 44 -17.28 2.27 17.87
CA LEU A 44 -16.37 1.20 17.46
C LEU A 44 -16.98 0.24 16.42
N GLU A 45 -18.27 -0.08 16.55
CA GLU A 45 -18.99 -0.86 15.54
C GLU A 45 -19.12 -0.12 14.20
N LEU A 46 -19.44 1.18 14.24
CA LEU A 46 -19.55 2.02 13.05
C LEU A 46 -18.23 2.08 12.28
N PHE A 47 -17.10 2.22 12.97
CA PHE A 47 -15.77 2.20 12.36
C PHE A 47 -15.48 0.86 11.65
N GLN A 48 -15.74 -0.28 12.30
CA GLN A 48 -15.57 -1.58 11.64
C GLN A 48 -16.44 -1.71 10.38
N LYS A 49 -17.68 -1.23 10.43
CA LYS A 49 -18.62 -1.25 9.31
C LYS A 49 -18.17 -0.34 8.16
N GLN A 50 -17.61 0.83 8.47
CA GLN A 50 -17.02 1.74 7.49
C GLN A 50 -15.80 1.11 6.80
N VAL A 51 -14.90 0.50 7.57
CA VAL A 51 -13.76 -0.28 7.04
C VAL A 51 -14.24 -1.42 6.13
N PHE A 52 -15.24 -2.21 6.55
CA PHE A 52 -15.83 -3.25 5.70
C PHE A 52 -16.37 -2.68 4.38
N ASN A 53 -17.23 -1.67 4.43
CA ASN A 53 -17.87 -1.10 3.24
C ASN A 53 -16.84 -0.57 2.23
N ARG A 54 -15.89 0.24 2.69
CA ARG A 54 -14.85 0.86 1.86
C ARG A 54 -13.99 -0.18 1.13
N PHE A 55 -13.55 -1.23 1.83
CA PHE A 55 -12.74 -2.29 1.24
C PHE A 55 -13.58 -3.29 0.43
N HIS A 56 -14.87 -3.43 0.72
CA HIS A 56 -15.80 -4.23 -0.09
C HIS A 56 -15.99 -3.63 -1.48
N GLU A 57 -16.23 -2.32 -1.58
CA GLU A 57 -16.28 -1.59 -2.85
C GLU A 57 -14.99 -1.75 -3.68
N LEU A 58 -13.82 -1.70 -3.02
CA LEU A 58 -12.52 -1.95 -3.67
C LEU A 58 -12.37 -3.39 -4.17
N SER A 59 -12.88 -4.38 -3.44
CA SER A 59 -12.80 -5.80 -3.81
C SER A 59 -13.69 -6.13 -5.01
N ALA A 60 -14.81 -5.40 -5.18
CA ALA A 60 -15.76 -5.52 -6.28
C ALA A 60 -15.29 -4.86 -7.61
N ALA A 61 -14.09 -4.26 -7.66
CA ALA A 61 -13.56 -3.65 -8.89
C ALA A 61 -13.53 -4.65 -10.07
N THR A 62 -13.75 -4.20 -11.30
CA THR A 62 -13.69 -5.09 -12.49
C THR A 62 -12.26 -5.58 -12.75
N ALA A 63 -12.10 -6.64 -13.54
CA ALA A 63 -10.78 -7.12 -13.95
C ALA A 63 -9.97 -6.06 -14.73
N ASP A 64 -10.66 -5.14 -15.42
CA ASP A 64 -10.03 -4.04 -16.15
C ASP A 64 -9.61 -2.87 -15.23
N GLU A 65 -10.37 -2.55 -14.16
CA GLU A 65 -9.98 -1.48 -13.24
C GLU A 65 -8.91 -1.93 -12.23
N PHE A 66 -8.89 -3.20 -11.82
CA PHE A 66 -8.07 -3.68 -10.71
C PHE A 66 -6.56 -3.47 -10.92
N LEU A 67 -5.89 -2.99 -9.88
CA LEU A 67 -4.48 -2.59 -9.89
C LEU A 67 -4.08 -1.56 -10.97
N SER A 68 -5.05 -0.83 -11.54
CA SER A 68 -4.75 0.39 -12.31
C SER A 68 -4.32 1.55 -11.40
N LEU A 69 -3.75 2.61 -11.98
CA LEU A 69 -3.52 3.89 -11.30
C LEU A 69 -4.79 4.40 -10.60
N ARG A 70 -5.95 4.26 -11.25
CA ARG A 70 -7.26 4.65 -10.68
C ARG A 70 -7.63 3.81 -9.45
N TRP A 71 -7.41 2.50 -9.50
CA TRP A 71 -7.72 1.61 -8.37
C TRP A 71 -6.80 1.85 -7.17
N ILE A 72 -5.49 2.05 -7.42
CA ILE A 72 -4.55 2.42 -6.35
C ILE A 72 -4.95 3.74 -5.69
N ARG A 73 -5.42 4.73 -6.47
CA ARG A 73 -5.93 5.98 -5.89
C ARG A 73 -7.18 5.75 -5.01
N LYS A 74 -8.15 4.93 -5.45
CA LYS A 74 -9.30 4.54 -4.60
C LYS A 74 -8.86 3.83 -3.31
N LEU A 75 -7.83 2.97 -3.37
CA LEU A 75 -7.25 2.30 -2.19
C LEU A 75 -6.70 3.32 -1.18
N LEU A 76 -6.00 4.35 -1.67
CA LEU A 76 -5.49 5.43 -0.82
C LEU A 76 -6.61 6.29 -0.23
N ASP A 77 -7.68 6.59 -0.98
CA ASP A 77 -8.85 7.32 -0.47
C ASP A 77 -9.58 6.54 0.64
N ALA A 78 -9.73 5.23 0.47
CA ALA A 78 -10.27 4.35 1.50
C ALA A 78 -9.39 4.34 2.77
N PHE A 79 -8.07 4.22 2.61
CA PHE A 79 -7.11 4.32 3.71
C PHE A 79 -7.20 5.65 4.46
N LEU A 80 -7.17 6.77 3.73
CA LEU A 80 -7.23 8.11 4.30
C LEU A 80 -8.53 8.33 5.09
N SER A 81 -9.65 7.82 4.58
CA SER A 81 -10.93 7.89 5.27
C SER A 81 -10.93 7.09 6.58
N CYS A 82 -10.41 5.85 6.55
CA CYS A 82 -10.29 5.02 7.77
C CYS A 82 -9.34 5.65 8.79
N LEU A 83 -8.24 6.28 8.34
CA LEU A 83 -7.29 6.96 9.21
C LEU A 83 -7.91 8.19 9.89
N GLU A 84 -8.76 8.94 9.18
CA GLU A 84 -9.47 10.11 9.73
C GLU A 84 -10.53 9.68 10.75
N GLU A 85 -11.33 8.65 10.45
CA GLU A 85 -12.29 8.04 11.38
C GLU A 85 -11.56 7.53 12.66
N PHE A 86 -10.44 6.84 12.49
CA PHE A 86 -9.60 6.37 13.59
C PHE A 86 -8.99 7.52 14.42
N ARG A 87 -8.56 8.61 13.78
CA ARG A 87 -8.04 9.81 14.46
C ARG A 87 -9.12 10.46 15.35
N VAL A 88 -10.37 10.45 14.90
CA VAL A 88 -11.52 10.91 15.71
C VAL A 88 -11.71 10.03 16.95
N ILE A 89 -11.67 8.70 16.83
CA ILE A 89 -11.75 7.77 17.97
C ILE A 89 -10.63 8.05 18.98
N LEU A 90 -9.39 8.25 18.53
CA LEU A 90 -8.27 8.66 19.41
C LEU A 90 -8.56 10.00 20.10
N CYS A 91 -9.12 10.97 19.37
CA CYS A 91 -9.46 12.28 19.91
C CYS A 91 -10.61 12.25 20.94
N ASN A 92 -11.56 11.34 20.80
CA ASN A 92 -12.66 11.17 21.74
C ASN A 92 -12.18 10.45 23.02
N ASN A 93 -11.15 9.60 22.91
CA ASN A 93 -10.68 8.72 24.00
C ASN A 93 -9.34 9.14 24.63
N LYS A 94 -8.88 10.38 24.44
CA LYS A 94 -7.56 10.90 24.87
C LYS A 94 -7.16 10.51 26.30
N ALA A 95 -8.08 10.65 27.26
CA ALA A 95 -7.83 10.36 28.68
C ALA A 95 -7.64 8.86 29.01
N GLN A 96 -7.91 7.96 28.05
CA GLN A 96 -7.64 6.52 28.16
C GLN A 96 -6.33 6.13 27.45
N LEU A 97 -5.88 6.89 26.45
CA LEU A 97 -4.72 6.53 25.62
C LEU A 97 -3.43 6.36 26.42
N SER A 98 -3.21 7.19 27.44
CA SER A 98 -2.02 7.19 28.29
C SER A 98 -2.10 6.21 29.47
N LYS A 99 -3.12 5.34 29.51
CA LYS A 99 -3.29 4.33 30.55
C LYS A 99 -2.83 2.96 30.04
N PRO A 100 -2.09 2.16 30.84
CA PRO A 100 -1.79 0.79 30.47
C PRO A 100 -3.08 -0.06 30.49
N PRO A 101 -3.25 -1.03 29.57
CA PRO A 101 -2.30 -1.46 28.54
C PRO A 101 -2.41 -0.68 27.21
N LEU A 102 -3.36 0.27 27.08
CA LEU A 102 -3.64 0.96 25.82
C LEU A 102 -2.45 1.81 25.33
N GLU A 103 -1.74 2.47 26.24
CA GLU A 103 -0.52 3.25 26.00
C GLU A 103 0.49 2.50 25.10
N ARG A 104 0.72 1.21 25.40
CA ARG A 104 1.61 0.35 24.62
C ARG A 104 1.09 0.14 23.20
N LEU A 105 -0.20 -0.16 23.04
CA LEU A 105 -0.81 -0.38 21.72
C LEU A 105 -0.71 0.88 20.84
N VAL A 106 -0.87 2.06 21.45
CA VAL A 106 -0.72 3.37 20.81
C VAL A 106 0.74 3.62 20.39
N SER A 107 1.70 3.36 21.27
CA SER A 107 3.13 3.45 20.95
C SER A 107 3.53 2.49 19.82
N ASP A 108 3.13 1.22 19.91
CA ASP A 108 3.40 0.18 18.90
C ASP A 108 2.78 0.55 17.53
N PHE A 109 1.60 1.18 17.50
CA PHE A 109 1.00 1.71 16.28
C PHE A 109 1.81 2.87 15.70
N PHE A 110 2.23 3.83 16.51
CA PHE A 110 3.00 4.95 16.00
C PHE A 110 4.42 4.55 15.56
N GLU A 111 5.04 3.51 16.13
CA GLU A 111 6.28 2.94 15.59
C GLU A 111 6.05 2.34 14.19
N ARG A 112 4.94 1.61 13.99
CA ARG A 112 4.50 1.15 12.66
C ARG A 112 4.23 2.32 11.71
N SER A 113 3.69 3.44 12.20
CA SER A 113 3.51 4.67 11.40
C SER A 113 4.82 5.25 10.89
N ILE A 114 5.94 5.19 11.64
CA ILE A 114 7.25 5.64 11.09
C ILE A 114 7.64 4.78 9.88
N LYS A 115 7.58 3.45 10.01
CA LYS A 115 7.93 2.50 8.93
C LYS A 115 7.04 2.70 7.69
N ALA A 116 5.79 3.11 7.88
CA ALA A 116 4.89 3.49 6.80
C ALA A 116 5.37 4.72 6.00
N LEU A 117 6.02 5.70 6.64
CA LEU A 117 6.54 6.90 5.98
C LEU A 117 7.74 6.57 5.07
N ASP A 118 8.60 5.64 5.49
CA ASP A 118 9.69 5.14 4.64
C ASP A 118 9.13 4.43 3.38
N ILE A 119 8.07 3.64 3.55
CA ILE A 119 7.36 3.01 2.43
C ILE A 119 6.70 4.06 1.52
N CYS A 120 6.13 5.13 2.07
CA CYS A 120 5.60 6.25 1.27
C CYS A 120 6.70 6.94 0.44
N ASN A 121 7.90 7.13 1.02
CA ASN A 121 9.06 7.66 0.30
C ASN A 121 9.51 6.71 -0.83
N ALA A 122 9.66 5.42 -0.55
CA ALA A 122 10.01 4.42 -1.56
C ALA A 122 8.94 4.28 -2.66
N THR A 123 7.66 4.49 -2.32
CA THR A 123 6.54 4.50 -3.27
C THR A 123 6.61 5.73 -4.19
N ARG A 124 6.89 6.92 -3.64
CA ARG A 124 7.15 8.13 -4.44
C ARG A 124 8.32 7.92 -5.40
N ASP A 125 9.41 7.31 -4.94
CA ASP A 125 10.58 7.06 -5.77
C ASP A 125 10.29 6.03 -6.87
N GLY A 126 9.44 5.03 -6.58
CA GLY A 126 8.90 4.11 -7.59
C GLY A 126 8.01 4.81 -8.63
N ILE A 127 7.19 5.79 -8.23
CA ILE A 127 6.41 6.63 -9.17
C ILE A 127 7.35 7.43 -10.08
N GLU A 128 8.43 8.00 -9.52
CA GLU A 128 9.43 8.73 -10.32
C GLU A 128 10.18 7.80 -11.30
N LYS A 129 10.48 6.54 -10.92
CA LYS A 129 11.01 5.54 -11.86
C LYS A 129 10.08 5.34 -13.07
N ILE A 130 8.76 5.26 -12.86
CA ILE A 130 7.80 5.14 -13.97
C ILE A 130 7.83 6.40 -14.86
N ARG A 131 7.96 7.61 -14.28
CA ARG A 131 8.14 8.85 -15.08
C ARG A 131 9.42 8.84 -15.91
N LEU A 132 10.52 8.32 -15.39
CA LEU A 132 11.78 8.23 -16.15
C LEU A 132 11.64 7.38 -17.43
N TRP A 133 10.76 6.38 -17.44
CA TRP A 133 10.44 5.59 -18.63
C TRP A 133 9.68 6.38 -19.70
N GLN A 134 8.98 7.47 -19.36
CA GLN A 134 8.20 8.24 -20.34
C GLN A 134 9.09 8.82 -21.46
N LYS A 135 10.30 9.27 -21.15
CA LYS A 135 11.22 9.86 -22.14
C LYS A 135 11.62 8.90 -23.27
N PRO A 136 12.14 7.68 -23.01
CA PRO A 136 12.40 6.74 -24.09
C PRO A 136 11.12 6.24 -24.77
N LEU A 137 9.98 6.17 -24.08
CA LEU A 137 8.69 5.80 -24.68
C LEU A 137 8.18 6.87 -25.66
N GLU A 138 8.26 8.16 -25.29
CA GLU A 138 7.97 9.31 -26.17
C GLU A 138 8.81 9.27 -27.44
N ILE A 139 10.09 8.90 -27.35
CA ILE A 139 10.97 8.74 -28.53
C ILE A 139 10.45 7.63 -29.45
N VAL A 140 9.98 6.49 -28.89
CA VAL A 140 9.38 5.40 -29.70
C VAL A 140 8.11 5.88 -30.39
N VAL A 141 7.19 6.49 -29.64
CA VAL A 141 5.91 7.00 -30.18
C VAL A 141 6.15 8.09 -31.24
N CYS A 142 7.09 9.01 -31.03
CA CYS A 142 7.39 10.07 -32.00
C CYS A 142 8.09 9.57 -33.28
N ALA A 143 8.91 8.52 -33.18
CA ALA A 143 9.64 7.96 -34.32
C ALA A 143 8.72 7.22 -35.30
N PHE A 144 7.67 6.56 -34.79
CA PHE A 144 6.75 5.75 -35.60
C PHE A 144 5.34 6.35 -35.79
N GLY A 145 4.87 7.22 -34.89
CA GLY A 145 3.54 7.86 -34.96
C GLY A 145 3.40 9.01 -35.97
N SER A 146 4.49 9.41 -36.64
CA SER A 146 4.46 10.50 -37.64
C SER A 146 3.83 10.03 -38.96
N GLN A 147 2.51 10.19 -39.13
CA GLN A 147 1.75 9.77 -40.33
C GLN A 147 2.33 10.26 -41.67
N GLN A 148 3.08 11.37 -41.69
CA GLN A 148 3.71 11.94 -42.90
C GLN A 148 5.15 11.44 -43.16
N ARG A 149 5.75 10.65 -42.27
CA ARG A 149 7.15 10.18 -42.44
C ARG A 149 7.18 8.75 -42.95
N VAL A 150 7.94 8.53 -44.02
CA VAL A 150 8.29 7.18 -44.48
C VAL A 150 9.05 6.47 -43.35
N MET A 151 8.57 5.30 -42.94
CA MET A 151 9.24 4.44 -41.95
C MET A 151 10.53 3.86 -42.56
N GLY A 152 11.62 4.62 -42.45
CA GLY A 152 12.95 4.22 -42.90
C GLY A 152 13.81 3.62 -41.79
N GLU A 153 14.89 2.96 -42.20
CA GLU A 153 15.85 2.26 -41.32
C GLU A 153 16.37 3.14 -40.16
N GLY A 154 16.56 4.44 -40.41
CA GLY A 154 16.98 5.41 -39.39
C GLY A 154 16.00 5.53 -38.21
N GLN A 155 14.69 5.39 -38.43
CA GLN A 155 13.71 5.39 -37.33
C GLN A 155 13.82 4.09 -36.51
N PHE A 156 13.95 2.94 -37.18
CA PHE A 156 14.14 1.65 -36.50
C PHE A 156 15.42 1.62 -35.65
N ARG A 157 16.54 2.15 -36.17
CA ARG A 157 17.79 2.33 -35.40
C ARG A 157 17.58 3.24 -34.18
N ARG A 158 16.82 4.33 -34.31
CA ARG A 158 16.49 5.24 -33.19
C ARG A 158 15.60 4.56 -32.14
N VAL A 159 14.58 3.82 -32.58
CA VAL A 159 13.66 3.10 -31.71
C VAL A 159 14.38 1.98 -30.97
N ARG A 160 15.19 1.15 -31.65
CA ARG A 160 16.03 0.12 -31.01
C ARG A 160 16.89 0.69 -29.90
N LYS A 161 17.56 1.83 -30.14
CA LYS A 161 18.32 2.52 -29.08
C LYS A 161 17.42 2.92 -27.91
N SER A 162 16.26 3.53 -28.17
CA SER A 162 15.35 3.98 -27.12
C SER A 162 14.78 2.83 -26.28
N LEU A 163 14.48 1.69 -26.91
CA LEU A 163 14.04 0.46 -26.25
C LEU A 163 15.15 -0.13 -25.38
N MET A 164 16.40 -0.09 -25.83
CA MET A 164 17.57 -0.49 -25.03
C MET A 164 17.81 0.45 -23.84
N ASP A 165 17.73 1.77 -24.05
CA ASP A 165 17.83 2.77 -22.98
C ASP A 165 16.70 2.58 -21.94
N LEU A 166 15.48 2.26 -22.38
CA LEU A 166 14.35 1.89 -21.49
C LEU A 166 14.60 0.58 -20.75
N ALA A 167 15.08 -0.47 -21.43
CA ALA A 167 15.37 -1.75 -20.80
C ALA A 167 16.40 -1.61 -19.66
N LEU A 168 17.42 -0.76 -19.84
CA LEU A 168 18.37 -0.42 -18.78
C LEU A 168 17.67 0.26 -17.58
N LEU A 169 16.78 1.24 -17.81
CA LEU A 169 15.99 1.89 -16.75
C LEU A 169 14.99 0.95 -16.04
N MET A 170 14.54 -0.11 -16.71
CA MET A 170 13.63 -1.12 -16.18
C MET A 170 14.35 -2.30 -15.49
N LEU A 171 15.66 -2.43 -15.71
CA LEU A 171 16.53 -3.44 -15.06
C LEU A 171 17.33 -2.86 -13.89
N ASP A 172 17.27 -1.56 -13.63
CA ASP A 172 17.99 -0.89 -12.54
C ASP A 172 17.37 -1.17 -11.15
N GLU A 173 17.69 -2.36 -10.66
CA GLU A 173 17.58 -2.77 -9.26
C GLU A 173 18.86 -2.45 -8.46
N LYS A 174 19.90 -1.86 -9.09
CA LYS A 174 21.25 -1.78 -8.49
C LYS A 174 22.00 -0.52 -8.93
N GLU A 175 22.28 0.34 -7.93
CA GLU A 175 23.07 1.59 -7.99
C GLU A 175 22.31 2.93 -8.02
N THR A 176 21.20 3.04 -7.27
CA THR A 176 20.75 4.32 -6.71
C THR A 176 21.72 4.83 -5.64
N GLY A 177 22.88 5.30 -6.09
CA GLY A 177 23.96 5.90 -5.29
C GLY A 177 24.83 6.91 -6.06
N SER A 178 24.81 6.92 -7.40
CA SER A 178 25.72 7.75 -8.22
C SER A 178 25.04 8.65 -9.28
N VAL A 179 23.79 8.34 -9.68
CA VAL A 179 23.18 8.95 -10.88
C VAL A 179 22.87 10.45 -10.76
N PHE A 180 22.83 11.02 -9.55
CA PHE A 180 22.68 12.47 -9.35
C PHE A 180 23.91 13.31 -9.77
N SER A 181 25.01 12.69 -10.21
CA SER A 181 26.20 13.38 -10.74
C SER A 181 26.01 13.98 -12.15
N HIS A 182 24.98 13.59 -12.91
CA HIS A 182 24.78 14.08 -14.28
C HIS A 182 24.07 15.45 -14.37
N ARG A 183 24.73 16.49 -13.85
CA ARG A 183 24.43 17.90 -14.18
C ARG A 183 25.69 18.66 -14.61
N ASN A 184 25.52 19.41 -15.71
CA ASN A 184 26.43 20.43 -16.27
C ASN A 184 27.80 19.96 -16.77
N ARG A 185 27.81 19.44 -18.00
CA ARG A 185 29.00 19.46 -18.88
C ARG A 185 29.18 20.86 -19.49
N SER A 186 29.49 21.85 -18.65
CA SER A 186 29.86 23.20 -19.10
C SER A 186 31.35 23.29 -19.44
N PHE A 187 31.69 23.92 -20.56
CA PHE A 187 33.07 24.14 -20.99
C PHE A 187 33.88 24.88 -19.93
N GLY A 188 35.02 24.32 -19.52
CA GLY A 188 35.95 24.89 -18.55
C GLY A 188 37.38 24.44 -18.83
N ARG A 189 38.35 25.35 -18.73
CA ARG A 189 39.73 25.16 -19.23
C ARG A 189 40.60 24.29 -18.31
N GLN A 190 41.69 23.78 -18.89
CA GLN A 190 42.84 23.21 -18.18
C GLN A 190 43.31 24.11 -17.04
N ASN A 191 43.71 23.50 -15.92
CA ASN A 191 44.83 24.03 -15.14
C ASN A 191 45.59 22.91 -14.42
N LYS A 192 46.91 23.04 -14.33
CA LYS A 192 47.78 22.12 -13.59
C LYS A 192 47.87 22.57 -12.14
N SER A 193 47.68 21.65 -11.18
CA SER A 193 48.50 21.64 -9.97
C SER A 193 48.56 20.23 -9.37
N LYS A 194 49.66 19.93 -8.70
CA LYS A 194 49.80 18.74 -7.85
C LYS A 194 49.28 19.09 -6.46
N GLU A 195 48.57 18.17 -5.81
CA GLU A 195 48.87 17.78 -4.42
C GLU A 195 48.16 16.48 -4.05
N HIS A 196 48.78 15.72 -3.16
CA HIS A 196 48.34 14.39 -2.74
C HIS A 196 47.79 14.46 -1.32
N HIS A 197 46.47 14.63 -1.18
CA HIS A 197 45.81 14.44 0.12
C HIS A 197 44.58 13.54 -0.05
N GLN A 198 44.66 12.36 0.57
CA GLN A 198 43.55 11.43 0.70
C GLN A 198 42.50 12.00 1.67
N HIS A 199 41.64 12.89 1.19
CA HIS A 199 40.40 13.20 1.88
C HIS A 199 39.33 12.17 1.51
N HIS A 200 38.94 11.35 2.48
CA HIS A 200 37.67 10.63 2.41
C HIS A 200 36.56 11.65 2.07
N PRO A 201 35.71 11.38 1.06
CA PRO A 201 34.63 12.30 0.71
C PRO A 201 33.63 12.35 1.87
N GLY A 202 33.72 13.43 2.66
CA GLY A 202 32.81 13.64 3.77
C GLY A 202 31.36 13.62 3.29
N HIS A 203 30.51 12.89 4.01
CA HIS A 203 29.08 12.81 3.71
C HIS A 203 28.47 14.21 3.69
N SER A 204 28.31 14.75 2.48
CA SER A 204 27.54 15.95 2.26
C SER A 204 26.11 15.63 2.68
N ARG A 205 25.69 16.25 3.79
CA ARG A 205 24.31 16.21 4.31
C ARG A 205 23.38 16.96 3.35
N SER A 206 23.20 16.41 2.16
CA SER A 206 21.99 16.67 1.40
C SER A 206 20.81 16.17 2.23
N LEU A 207 19.75 16.96 2.31
CA LEU A 207 18.46 16.53 2.83
C LEU A 207 17.77 15.66 1.76
N SER A 208 18.48 14.62 1.28
CA SER A 208 17.96 13.68 0.29
C SER A 208 17.00 12.73 1.01
N TRP A 209 15.72 12.76 0.62
CA TRP A 209 14.68 11.86 1.13
C TRP A 209 14.83 10.45 0.50
N SER A 210 16.06 9.95 0.46
CA SER A 210 16.48 8.69 -0.15
C SER A 210 16.71 7.65 0.93
N VAL A 211 16.12 6.47 0.79
CA VAL A 211 16.25 5.39 1.76
C VAL A 211 17.63 4.71 1.66
N SER A 212 18.14 4.13 2.75
CA SER A 212 19.48 3.53 2.77
C SER A 212 19.56 2.28 1.88
N GLN A 213 20.76 1.98 1.35
CA GLN A 213 21.02 0.79 0.52
C GLN A 213 20.79 -0.55 1.25
N SER A 214 20.61 -0.52 2.58
CA SER A 214 20.28 -1.67 3.44
C SER A 214 18.77 -1.87 3.65
N TRP A 215 17.94 -0.94 3.21
CA TRP A 215 16.49 -0.97 3.41
C TRP A 215 15.79 -1.89 2.41
N SER A 216 14.66 -2.45 2.82
CA SER A 216 13.83 -3.35 2.01
C SER A 216 12.38 -3.17 2.40
N ALA A 217 11.52 -2.90 1.42
CA ALA A 217 10.10 -2.72 1.65
C ALA A 217 9.47 -4.00 2.21
N ALA A 218 9.84 -5.17 1.66
CA ALA A 218 9.37 -6.46 2.13
C ALA A 218 9.80 -6.77 3.57
N LYS A 219 11.05 -6.45 3.97
CA LYS A 219 11.49 -6.66 5.36
C LYS A 219 10.73 -5.77 6.34
N GLN A 220 10.49 -4.49 6.00
CA GLN A 220 9.68 -3.61 6.84
C GLN A 220 8.24 -4.13 6.98
N LEU A 221 7.62 -4.54 5.88
CA LEU A 221 6.26 -5.09 5.88
C LEU A 221 6.16 -6.42 6.66
N GLN A 222 7.14 -7.32 6.53
CA GLN A 222 7.16 -8.56 7.32
C GLN A 222 7.35 -8.28 8.82
N LEU A 223 8.18 -7.30 9.18
CA LEU A 223 8.32 -6.85 10.58
C LEU A 223 7.04 -6.20 11.10
N MET A 224 6.29 -5.46 10.26
CA MET A 224 4.97 -4.96 10.63
C MET A 224 3.99 -6.12 10.84
N ALA A 225 3.88 -7.03 9.87
CA ALA A 225 2.98 -8.18 9.89
C ALA A 225 3.21 -9.12 11.10
N ASN A 226 4.47 -9.45 11.42
CA ASN A 226 4.82 -10.32 12.55
C ASN A 226 4.37 -9.76 13.91
N ASN A 227 4.23 -8.44 14.02
CA ASN A 227 3.81 -7.75 15.24
C ASN A 227 2.30 -7.40 15.25
N LEU A 228 1.52 -7.84 14.26
CA LEU A 228 0.07 -7.68 14.23
C LEU A 228 -0.63 -8.91 14.82
N VAL A 229 -0.75 -8.94 16.14
CA VAL A 229 -1.52 -9.95 16.86
C VAL A 229 -2.93 -9.41 17.14
N PRO A 230 -4.01 -10.14 16.80
CA PRO A 230 -5.37 -9.74 17.16
C PRO A 230 -5.55 -9.67 18.68
N PRO A 231 -6.22 -8.63 19.21
CA PRO A 231 -6.40 -8.46 20.64
C PRO A 231 -7.27 -9.57 21.23
N ARG A 232 -6.88 -10.04 22.42
CA ARG A 232 -7.59 -11.08 23.18
C ARG A 232 -8.75 -10.49 23.96
N ALA A 233 -9.73 -11.31 24.34
CA ALA A 233 -10.91 -10.86 25.09
C ALA A 233 -10.57 -10.08 26.38
N ASN A 234 -9.51 -10.47 27.09
CA ASN A 234 -9.03 -9.76 28.27
C ASN A 234 -8.37 -8.40 27.95
N GLU A 235 -7.73 -8.25 26.79
CA GLU A 235 -7.12 -6.99 26.32
C GLU A 235 -8.21 -6.03 25.82
N ILE A 236 -9.24 -6.56 25.16
CA ILE A 236 -10.45 -5.82 24.76
C ILE A 236 -11.16 -5.27 26.00
N ALA A 237 -11.42 -6.12 27.00
CA ALA A 237 -12.02 -5.69 28.27
C ALA A 237 -11.16 -4.65 29.03
N ALA A 238 -9.84 -4.87 29.11
CA ALA A 238 -8.92 -3.96 29.80
C ALA A 238 -8.71 -2.60 29.08
N THR A 239 -9.20 -2.44 27.85
CA THR A 239 -9.08 -1.20 27.05
C THR A 239 -10.44 -0.57 26.71
N ASN A 240 -11.54 -1.02 27.35
CA ASN A 240 -12.90 -0.59 27.01
C ASN A 240 -13.20 -0.71 25.50
N GLY A 241 -12.73 -1.80 24.87
CA GLY A 241 -12.85 -2.04 23.44
C GLY A 241 -11.79 -1.36 22.56
N LEU A 242 -11.03 -0.36 23.05
CA LEU A 242 -10.13 0.45 22.23
C LEU A 242 -8.97 -0.33 21.58
N ALA A 243 -8.62 -1.53 22.07
CA ALA A 243 -7.70 -2.41 21.36
C ALA A 243 -8.20 -2.82 19.95
N ILE A 244 -9.52 -2.84 19.70
CA ILE A 244 -10.16 -3.20 18.43
C ILE A 244 -9.86 -2.19 17.30
N PRO A 245 -10.14 -0.86 17.44
CA PRO A 245 -9.79 0.11 16.42
C PRO A 245 -8.27 0.23 16.24
N MET A 246 -7.48 0.15 17.33
CA MET A 246 -6.01 0.13 17.26
C MET A 246 -5.49 -1.00 16.37
N PHE A 247 -5.98 -2.23 16.58
CA PHE A 247 -5.62 -3.38 15.76
C PHE A 247 -6.14 -3.24 14.32
N THR A 248 -7.40 -2.85 14.15
CA THR A 248 -8.03 -2.67 12.83
C THR A 248 -7.25 -1.67 11.97
N MET A 249 -6.93 -0.48 12.51
CA MET A 249 -6.16 0.53 11.77
C MET A 249 -4.71 0.09 11.54
N SER A 250 -4.10 -0.64 12.49
CA SER A 250 -2.76 -1.23 12.30
C SER A 250 -2.73 -2.24 11.15
N PHE A 251 -3.78 -3.05 11.00
CA PHE A 251 -3.95 -4.00 9.90
C PHE A 251 -4.22 -3.31 8.56
N VAL A 252 -5.14 -2.34 8.54
CA VAL A 252 -5.47 -1.51 7.35
C VAL A 252 -4.21 -0.81 6.83
N LEU A 253 -3.41 -0.22 7.72
CA LEU A 253 -2.12 0.40 7.39
C LEU A 253 -1.16 -0.59 6.72
N MET A 254 -0.89 -1.74 7.37
CA MET A 254 0.02 -2.75 6.85
C MET A 254 -0.45 -3.29 5.48
N PHE A 255 -1.74 -3.59 5.34
CA PHE A 255 -2.32 -4.12 4.11
C PHE A 255 -2.24 -3.15 2.93
N VAL A 256 -2.55 -1.87 3.16
CA VAL A 256 -2.48 -0.83 2.11
C VAL A 256 -1.04 -0.62 1.67
N LEU A 257 -0.09 -0.58 2.60
CA LEU A 257 1.34 -0.48 2.28
C LEU A 257 1.85 -1.70 1.52
N TRP A 258 1.40 -2.91 1.88
CA TRP A 258 1.68 -4.13 1.12
C TRP A 258 1.18 -4.05 -0.32
N ALA A 259 -0.07 -3.63 -0.53
CA ALA A 259 -0.64 -3.46 -1.86
C ALA A 259 0.07 -2.37 -2.69
N LEU A 260 0.55 -1.28 -2.07
CA LEU A 260 1.36 -0.26 -2.73
C LEU A 260 2.72 -0.79 -3.18
N VAL A 261 3.44 -1.48 -2.29
CA VAL A 261 4.76 -2.09 -2.58
C VAL A 261 4.66 -3.21 -3.62
N ALA A 262 3.53 -3.92 -3.66
CA ALA A 262 3.22 -4.88 -4.70
C ALA A 262 2.97 -4.20 -6.07
N ALA A 263 2.23 -3.09 -6.10
CA ALA A 263 1.86 -2.42 -7.33
C ALA A 263 3.02 -1.63 -7.97
N ILE A 264 3.78 -0.87 -7.18
CA ILE A 264 4.72 0.17 -7.64
C ILE A 264 6.18 -0.33 -7.60
N PRO A 265 7.10 0.14 -8.47
CA PRO A 265 8.50 -0.32 -8.52
C PRO A 265 9.33 0.08 -7.28
N CYS A 266 9.17 -0.65 -6.18
CA CYS A 266 9.97 -0.47 -4.96
C CYS A 266 11.22 -1.37 -4.93
N GLN A 267 12.12 -1.13 -3.97
CA GLN A 267 13.27 -1.99 -3.68
C GLN A 267 12.82 -3.22 -2.87
N ASP A 268 13.28 -4.41 -3.28
CA ASP A 268 12.97 -5.70 -2.65
C ASP A 268 11.44 -5.94 -2.47
N ARG A 269 10.77 -6.20 -3.61
CA ARG A 269 9.31 -6.32 -3.74
C ARG A 269 8.79 -7.69 -3.33
N GLY A 270 9.30 -8.24 -2.22
CA GLY A 270 8.94 -9.54 -1.69
C GLY A 270 7.43 -9.68 -1.42
N LEU A 271 6.68 -10.09 -2.43
CA LEU A 271 5.25 -10.43 -2.36
C LEU A 271 4.97 -11.61 -1.41
N GLN A 272 6.02 -12.35 -1.05
CA GLN A 272 6.06 -13.41 -0.04
C GLN A 272 6.06 -12.87 1.41
N ILE A 273 5.33 -11.78 1.67
CA ILE A 273 5.09 -11.36 3.06
C ILE A 273 4.00 -12.25 3.62
N HIS A 274 4.36 -13.06 4.61
CA HIS A 274 3.42 -13.95 5.28
C HIS A 274 2.68 -13.17 6.37
N PHE A 275 1.41 -12.88 6.13
CA PHE A 275 0.47 -12.37 7.14
C PHE A 275 -0.83 -13.17 7.12
N SER A 276 -1.51 -13.22 8.26
CA SER A 276 -2.81 -13.89 8.40
C SER A 276 -3.93 -12.87 8.48
N ILE A 277 -5.07 -13.15 7.86
CA ILE A 277 -6.24 -12.28 7.87
C ILE A 277 -7.18 -12.77 8.99
N PRO A 278 -7.47 -11.93 10.01
CA PRO A 278 -8.12 -12.37 11.24
C PRO A 278 -9.63 -12.54 11.03
N ARG A 279 -10.08 -13.79 10.98
CA ARG A 279 -11.46 -14.16 10.62
C ARG A 279 -12.53 -13.71 11.61
N GLN A 280 -12.17 -13.29 12.82
CA GLN A 280 -13.14 -12.81 13.81
C GLN A 280 -13.68 -11.39 13.56
N PHE A 281 -13.08 -10.61 12.64
CA PHE A 281 -13.54 -9.25 12.36
C PHE A 281 -14.49 -9.20 11.16
N SER A 282 -15.53 -8.37 11.27
CA SER A 282 -16.52 -8.12 10.22
C SER A 282 -15.89 -7.75 8.87
N TRP A 283 -14.83 -6.93 8.90
CA TRP A 283 -14.07 -6.50 7.72
C TRP A 283 -13.18 -7.59 7.10
N CYS A 284 -13.05 -8.80 7.66
CA CYS A 284 -12.15 -9.83 7.14
C CYS A 284 -12.40 -10.18 5.66
N THR A 285 -13.67 -10.32 5.25
CA THR A 285 -14.05 -10.80 3.91
C THR A 285 -13.48 -9.96 2.75
N PRO A 286 -13.67 -8.62 2.69
CA PRO A 286 -13.11 -7.82 1.61
C PRO A 286 -11.58 -7.83 1.56
N PHE A 287 -10.90 -7.81 2.71
CA PHE A 287 -9.43 -7.94 2.75
C PHE A 287 -8.95 -9.30 2.25
N TYR A 288 -9.67 -10.39 2.55
CA TYR A 288 -9.37 -11.72 2.02
C TYR A 288 -9.55 -11.79 0.50
N LEU A 289 -10.64 -11.24 -0.04
CA LEU A 289 -10.87 -11.17 -1.49
C LEU A 289 -9.77 -10.38 -2.20
N LEU A 290 -9.40 -9.22 -1.66
CA LEU A 290 -8.30 -8.40 -2.18
C LEU A 290 -6.95 -9.13 -2.12
N HIS A 291 -6.64 -9.77 -1.01
CA HIS A 291 -5.40 -10.52 -0.82
C HIS A 291 -5.23 -11.64 -1.85
N VAL A 292 -6.24 -12.51 -2.00
CA VAL A 292 -6.23 -13.60 -2.98
C VAL A 292 -6.06 -13.04 -4.38
N ARG A 293 -6.80 -11.99 -4.73
CA ARG A 293 -6.78 -11.41 -6.07
C ARG A 293 -5.45 -10.71 -6.43
N ILE A 294 -4.79 -10.07 -5.47
CA ILE A 294 -3.42 -9.53 -5.66
C ILE A 294 -2.42 -10.68 -5.86
N LEU A 295 -2.54 -11.77 -5.08
CA LEU A 295 -1.67 -12.95 -5.23
C LEU A 295 -1.91 -13.71 -6.54
N ASP A 296 -3.12 -13.70 -7.09
CA ASP A 296 -3.39 -14.32 -8.38
C ASP A 296 -2.89 -13.43 -9.55
N GLU A 297 -2.93 -12.11 -9.41
CA GLU A 297 -2.25 -11.21 -10.34
C GLU A 297 -0.72 -11.31 -10.29
N SER A 298 -0.11 -11.57 -9.12
CA SER A 298 1.34 -11.77 -9.05
C SER A 298 1.79 -13.07 -9.72
N LYS A 299 1.09 -14.19 -9.54
CA LYS A 299 1.38 -15.47 -10.23
C LYS A 299 1.32 -15.33 -11.75
N LYS A 300 0.32 -14.62 -12.30
CA LYS A 300 0.22 -14.34 -13.75
C LYS A 300 1.42 -13.54 -14.29
N ARG A 301 2.09 -12.79 -13.42
CA ARG A 301 3.18 -11.86 -13.74
C ARG A 301 4.55 -12.37 -13.27
N GLU A 302 4.65 -13.62 -12.83
CA GLU A 302 5.84 -14.27 -12.23
C GLU A 302 7.02 -14.52 -13.20
N ARG A 303 7.19 -13.66 -14.21
CA ARG A 303 8.52 -13.44 -14.80
C ARG A 303 9.34 -12.70 -13.75
N ARG A 304 10.50 -13.26 -13.37
CA ARG A 304 11.38 -12.77 -12.28
C ARG A 304 11.79 -11.29 -12.34
N ASN A 305 11.52 -10.59 -13.44
CA ASN A 305 11.92 -9.21 -13.71
C ASN A 305 10.73 -8.27 -14.01
N SER A 306 9.47 -8.63 -13.68
CA SER A 306 8.35 -7.68 -13.81
C SER A 306 8.57 -6.47 -12.90
N ASN A 307 8.19 -5.26 -13.31
CA ASN A 307 8.47 -4.03 -12.56
C ASN A 307 7.41 -3.63 -11.51
N GLY A 308 6.33 -4.40 -11.38
CA GLY A 308 5.28 -4.18 -10.39
C GLY A 308 3.95 -4.77 -10.86
N LEU A 309 2.96 -4.85 -9.97
CA LEU A 309 1.63 -5.36 -10.32
C LEU A 309 0.69 -4.29 -10.90
N LEU A 310 1.12 -3.02 -11.01
CA LEU A 310 0.33 -1.97 -11.63
C LEU A 310 -0.04 -2.34 -13.08
N LYS A 311 -1.29 -2.15 -13.48
CA LYS A 311 -1.82 -2.52 -14.81
C LYS A 311 -1.04 -1.84 -15.93
N GLU A 312 -0.80 -0.54 -15.78
CA GLU A 312 -0.15 0.30 -16.78
C GLU A 312 1.32 -0.13 -17.01
N ILE A 313 2.03 -0.56 -15.97
CA ILE A 313 3.40 -1.12 -16.09
C ILE A 313 3.38 -2.38 -16.96
N TYR A 314 2.46 -3.30 -16.68
CA TYR A 314 2.32 -4.53 -17.47
C TYR A 314 1.92 -4.26 -18.92
N GLN A 315 1.08 -3.25 -19.17
CA GLN A 315 0.74 -2.83 -20.53
C GLN A 315 1.96 -2.23 -21.25
N ILE A 316 2.76 -1.37 -20.60
CA ILE A 316 4.04 -0.90 -21.13
C ILE A 316 4.96 -2.09 -21.44
N GLU A 317 5.18 -3.00 -20.49
CA GLU A 317 6.02 -4.19 -20.68
C GLU A 317 5.53 -5.08 -21.85
N LYS A 318 4.22 -5.18 -22.08
CA LYS A 318 3.65 -5.92 -23.21
C LYS A 318 3.94 -5.22 -24.54
N SER A 319 3.59 -3.94 -24.65
CA SER A 319 3.75 -3.17 -25.91
C SER A 319 5.22 -2.95 -26.26
N VAL A 320 6.09 -2.70 -25.27
CA VAL A 320 7.54 -2.56 -25.45
C VAL A 320 8.17 -3.84 -26.00
N ARG A 321 7.79 -5.02 -25.49
CA ARG A 321 8.26 -6.32 -26.02
C ARG A 321 7.81 -6.51 -27.46
N HIS A 322 6.52 -6.35 -27.74
CA HIS A 322 5.99 -6.47 -29.10
C HIS A 322 6.68 -5.52 -30.09
N ILE A 323 6.88 -4.24 -29.75
CA ILE A 323 7.60 -3.29 -30.62
C ILE A 323 9.08 -3.69 -30.77
N THR A 324 9.72 -4.26 -29.74
CA THR A 324 11.09 -4.79 -29.85
C THR A 324 11.14 -5.93 -30.86
N ASP A 325 10.23 -6.89 -30.76
CA ASP A 325 10.15 -8.04 -31.67
C ASP A 325 9.96 -7.58 -33.13
N LEU A 326 9.07 -6.60 -33.37
CA LEU A 326 8.87 -6.00 -34.71
C LEU A 326 10.10 -5.25 -35.23
N VAL A 327 10.81 -4.54 -34.34
CA VAL A 327 12.01 -3.78 -34.70
C VAL A 327 13.18 -4.69 -35.07
N ASP A 328 13.29 -5.85 -34.43
CA ASP A 328 14.34 -6.83 -34.69
C ASP A 328 14.02 -7.81 -35.83
N ALA A 329 12.73 -8.05 -36.13
CA ALA A 329 12.29 -8.78 -37.33
C ALA A 329 12.31 -7.92 -38.62
N ALA A 330 12.51 -6.60 -38.51
CA ALA A 330 12.42 -5.67 -39.63
C ALA A 330 13.54 -5.84 -40.67
N HIS A 331 13.15 -6.17 -41.90
CA HIS A 331 14.01 -6.18 -43.08
C HIS A 331 13.56 -5.08 -44.04
N PHE A 332 14.50 -4.39 -44.70
CA PHE A 332 14.19 -3.25 -45.58
C PHE A 332 14.32 -3.63 -47.06
N PRO A 333 13.37 -3.23 -47.93
CA PRO A 333 12.19 -2.41 -47.66
C PRO A 333 11.09 -3.16 -46.88
N LEU A 334 10.41 -2.46 -45.97
CA LEU A 334 9.33 -3.00 -45.14
C LEU A 334 8.07 -3.31 -45.96
N MET A 335 7.44 -4.44 -45.65
CA MET A 335 6.10 -4.81 -46.14
C MET A 335 5.03 -3.89 -45.53
N GLU A 336 3.90 -3.69 -46.23
CA GLU A 336 2.80 -2.85 -45.70
C GLU A 336 2.18 -3.45 -44.42
N GLU A 337 2.00 -4.77 -44.36
CA GLU A 337 1.52 -5.48 -43.17
C GLU A 337 2.37 -5.15 -41.93
N GLN A 338 3.71 -5.20 -42.07
CA GLN A 338 4.64 -4.85 -40.99
C GLN A 338 4.54 -3.36 -40.59
N LYS A 339 4.27 -2.46 -41.53
CA LYS A 339 4.05 -1.02 -41.23
C LYS A 339 2.74 -0.81 -40.47
N GLU A 340 1.70 -1.58 -40.77
CA GLU A 340 0.44 -1.54 -40.03
C GLU A 340 0.58 -2.13 -38.62
N GLU A 341 1.27 -3.26 -38.48
CA GLU A 341 1.54 -3.89 -37.19
C GLU A 341 2.36 -2.97 -36.27
N VAL A 342 3.41 -2.32 -36.79
CA VAL A 342 4.18 -1.30 -36.05
C VAL A 342 3.34 -0.09 -35.67
N LYS A 343 2.45 0.39 -36.55
CA LYS A 343 1.51 1.48 -36.21
C LYS A 343 0.56 1.07 -35.09
N GLN A 344 0.02 -0.15 -35.13
CA GLN A 344 -0.87 -0.66 -34.08
C GLN A 344 -0.15 -0.77 -32.74
N GLY A 345 1.02 -1.42 -32.68
CA GLY A 345 1.78 -1.56 -31.43
C GLY A 345 2.15 -0.21 -30.81
N VAL A 346 2.50 0.78 -31.64
CA VAL A 346 2.79 2.16 -31.22
C VAL A 346 1.53 2.90 -30.75
N GLN A 347 0.38 2.68 -31.39
CA GLN A 347 -0.89 3.25 -30.95
C GLN A 347 -1.32 2.68 -29.58
N GLU A 348 -1.19 1.36 -29.39
CA GLU A 348 -1.42 0.71 -28.08
C GLU A 348 -0.49 1.29 -27.00
N LEU A 349 0.80 1.46 -27.31
CA LEU A 349 1.76 2.07 -26.38
C LEU A 349 1.40 3.52 -26.05
N SER A 350 1.03 4.33 -27.05
CA SER A 350 0.70 5.74 -26.90
C SER A 350 -0.46 5.97 -25.92
N VAL A 351 -1.52 5.14 -26.01
CA VAL A 351 -2.67 5.19 -25.08
C VAL A 351 -2.22 4.98 -23.63
N VAL A 352 -1.33 4.00 -23.37
CA VAL A 352 -0.84 3.71 -22.02
C VAL A 352 0.09 4.81 -21.50
N CYS A 353 0.92 5.41 -22.38
CA CYS A 353 1.78 6.53 -22.03
C CYS A 353 0.99 7.75 -21.53
N GLU A 354 -0.11 8.11 -22.20
CA GLU A 354 -0.96 9.23 -21.78
C GLU A 354 -1.70 8.90 -20.45
N VAL A 355 -2.18 7.66 -20.26
CA VAL A 355 -2.76 7.22 -18.96
C VAL A 355 -1.75 7.35 -17.81
N CYS A 356 -0.48 6.98 -18.03
CA CYS A 356 0.58 7.19 -17.05
C CYS A 356 0.84 8.68 -16.78
N LYS A 357 0.94 9.49 -17.84
CA LYS A 357 1.20 10.94 -17.76
C LYS A 357 0.14 11.69 -16.97
N ASP A 358 -1.14 11.39 -17.20
CA ASP A 358 -2.25 12.00 -16.49
C ASP A 358 -2.47 11.40 -15.09
N GLY A 359 -2.09 10.13 -14.88
CA GLY A 359 -2.38 9.38 -13.65
C GLY A 359 -1.31 9.40 -12.56
N LEU A 360 -0.01 9.51 -12.92
CA LEU A 360 1.10 9.48 -11.96
C LEU A 360 1.14 10.72 -11.06
N ASP A 361 0.84 11.89 -11.59
CA ASP A 361 0.85 13.16 -10.86
C ASP A 361 -0.22 13.24 -9.75
N PRO A 362 -1.50 12.90 -10.02
CA PRO A 362 -2.52 12.74 -8.98
C PRO A 362 -2.15 11.68 -7.94
N LEU A 363 -1.55 10.56 -8.36
CA LEU A 363 -1.14 9.50 -7.44
C LEU A 363 -0.01 9.96 -6.50
N GLU A 364 1.01 10.65 -7.01
CA GLU A 364 2.10 11.16 -6.16
C GLU A 364 1.59 12.17 -5.12
N ARG A 365 0.69 13.08 -5.53
CA ARG A 365 0.06 14.05 -4.62
C ARG A 365 -0.71 13.36 -3.50
N GLN A 366 -1.36 12.23 -3.80
CA GLN A 366 -2.11 11.44 -2.83
C GLN A 366 -1.20 10.63 -1.90
N VAL A 367 -0.10 10.05 -2.40
CA VAL A 367 0.94 9.43 -1.56
C VAL A 367 1.56 10.46 -0.59
N ARG A 368 1.75 11.71 -1.05
CA ARG A 368 2.18 12.82 -0.18
C ARG A 368 1.12 13.22 0.84
N GLU A 369 -0.17 13.11 0.54
CA GLU A 369 -1.24 13.34 1.52
C GLU A 369 -1.31 12.22 2.56
N VAL A 370 -1.18 10.96 2.14
CA VAL A 370 -1.04 9.79 3.04
C VAL A 370 0.13 9.99 4.01
N PHE A 371 1.30 10.40 3.51
CA PHE A 371 2.45 10.74 4.36
C PHE A 371 2.10 11.83 5.39
N ARG A 372 1.49 12.95 4.96
CA ARG A 372 1.10 14.05 5.85
C ARG A 372 0.09 13.63 6.91
N LYS A 373 -0.92 12.86 6.54
CA LYS A 373 -1.99 12.40 7.45
C LYS A 373 -1.49 11.38 8.46
N ILE A 374 -0.59 10.46 8.06
CA ILE A 374 0.10 9.55 8.99
C ILE A 374 0.95 10.35 9.98
N MET A 375 1.72 11.34 9.50
CA MET A 375 2.51 12.24 10.36
C MET A 375 1.64 13.02 11.34
N GLY A 376 0.56 13.66 10.88
CA GLY A 376 -0.36 14.44 11.71
C GLY A 376 -1.00 13.59 12.81
N CYS A 377 -1.57 12.43 12.43
CA CYS A 377 -2.16 11.48 13.38
C CYS A 377 -1.14 10.99 14.43
N ARG A 378 0.14 10.80 14.04
CA ARG A 378 1.21 10.45 14.98
C ARG A 378 1.56 11.61 15.91
N THR A 379 1.69 12.84 15.40
CA THR A 379 2.01 14.01 16.24
C THR A 379 0.91 14.27 17.27
N GLU A 380 -0.35 14.35 16.83
CA GLU A 380 -1.51 14.53 17.72
C GLU A 380 -1.58 13.42 18.79
N GLY A 381 -1.38 12.16 18.39
CA GLY A 381 -1.41 11.04 19.32
C GLY A 381 -0.27 11.02 20.34
N LEU A 382 0.94 11.47 19.96
CA LEU A 382 2.06 11.64 20.88
C LEU A 382 1.85 12.80 21.86
N GLU A 383 1.19 13.88 21.43
CA GLU A 383 0.76 14.97 22.33
C GLU A 383 -0.21 14.45 23.39
N PHE A 384 -1.14 13.55 23.05
CA PHE A 384 -2.06 12.94 24.03
C PHE A 384 -1.32 12.05 25.05
N LEU A 385 -0.32 11.28 24.60
CA LEU A 385 0.54 10.50 25.50
C LEU A 385 1.38 11.41 26.42
N GLY A 386 1.96 12.49 25.88
CA GLY A 386 2.80 13.42 26.64
C GLY A 386 2.03 14.32 27.63
N SER A 387 0.77 14.64 27.35
CA SER A 387 -0.07 15.54 28.17
C SER A 387 -0.69 14.88 29.41
N ALA A 388 -0.37 13.62 29.69
CA ALA A 388 -0.94 12.84 30.79
C ALA A 388 0.06 12.53 31.93
N ASN A 389 1.27 13.10 31.87
CA ASN A 389 2.32 13.00 32.89
C ASN A 389 2.48 14.32 33.65
#